data_AF-A0A7C1ETT3-F1
#
_entry.id   AF-A0A7C1ETT3-F1
#
_cell.length_a   1.000
_cell.length_b   1.000
_cell.length_c   1.000
_cell.angle_alpha   90.00
_cell.angle_beta   90.00
_cell.angle_gamma   90.00
#
_symmetry.space_group_name_H-M   'P 1'
#
loop_
_entity.id
_entity.type
_entity.pdbx_description
1 polymer ?
#
loop_
_entity_poly.entity_id
_entity_poly.type
_entity_poly.pdbx_seq_one_letter_code
_entity_poly.pdbx_strand_id
1 'polypeptide(L)'
;MLPGLNHNFKYKDLVFHIQTEDTGKISYTVVTHLYFKGTIIATKKTYYGDAKGSPELKNIVKDLIETQHKKMLVDLKNGLLDEKIKELCNGQI
;
A
#
# COMPACT_ATOMS: atom_id res chain seq x y z
N MET A 1 -8.43 11.41 10.32
CA MET A 1 -7.57 10.71 9.35
C MET A 1 -6.15 10.86 9.83
N LEU A 2 -5.35 9.79 9.76
CA LEU A 2 -3.92 9.86 10.09
C LEU A 2 -3.10 10.24 8.84
N PRO A 3 -1.92 10.86 9.00
CA PRO A 3 -0.99 11.04 7.88
C PRO A 3 -0.67 9.69 7.24
N GLY A 4 -0.81 9.61 5.92
CA GLY A 4 -0.42 8.44 5.15
C GLY A 4 1.10 8.30 4.99
N LEU A 5 1.53 7.22 4.37
CA LEU A 5 2.93 6.98 4.00
C LEU A 5 3.11 7.05 2.49
N ASN A 6 4.17 7.72 2.05
CA ASN A 6 4.54 7.87 0.64
C ASN A 6 6.03 7.51 0.48
N HIS A 7 6.34 6.63 -0.46
CA HIS A 7 7.72 6.16 -0.65
C HIS A 7 8.00 5.80 -2.11
N ASN A 8 9.05 6.39 -2.69
CA ASN A 8 9.64 5.92 -3.95
C ASN A 8 10.63 4.80 -3.68
N PHE A 9 10.47 3.66 -4.34
CA PHE A 9 11.30 2.48 -4.15
C PHE A 9 11.86 1.98 -5.48
N LYS A 10 13.18 1.79 -5.56
CA LYS A 10 13.84 1.25 -6.75
C LYS A 10 13.87 -0.27 -6.69
N TYR A 11 13.40 -0.93 -7.76
CA TYR A 11 13.41 -2.38 -7.90
C TYR A 11 13.64 -2.74 -9.39
N LYS A 12 14.63 -3.60 -9.67
CA LYS A 12 15.03 -3.99 -11.05
C LYS A 12 15.17 -2.80 -12.01
N ASP A 13 15.90 -1.78 -11.60
CA ASP A 13 16.11 -0.53 -12.35
C ASP A 13 14.87 0.31 -12.67
N LEU A 14 13.70 -0.10 -12.19
CA LEU A 14 12.47 0.68 -12.23
C LEU A 14 12.23 1.40 -10.90
N VAL A 15 11.53 2.54 -10.98
CA VAL A 15 11.08 3.30 -9.80
C VAL A 15 9.60 3.08 -9.64
N PHE A 16 9.21 2.58 -8.47
CA PHE A 16 7.84 2.42 -8.05
C PHE A 16 7.50 3.44 -6.98
N HIS A 17 6.22 3.79 -6.87
CA HIS A 17 5.72 4.66 -5.82
C HIS A 17 4.69 3.90 -4.98
N ILE A 18 4.87 3.90 -3.66
CA ILE A 18 3.96 3.26 -2.71
C ILE A 18 3.30 4.35 -1.88
N GLN A 19 1.97 4.35 -1.87
CA GLN A 19 1.14 5.26 -1.10
C GLN A 19 0.21 4.44 -0.21
N THR A 20 0.18 4.72 1.10
CA THR A 20 -0.76 4.11 2.04
C THR A 20 -1.55 5.18 2.78
N GLU A 21 -2.88 5.09 2.76
CA GLU A 21 -3.79 6.07 3.34
C GLU A 21 -4.91 5.41 4.15
N ASP A 22 -5.39 6.13 5.16
CA ASP A 22 -6.59 5.80 5.92
C ASP A 22 -7.80 6.55 5.33
N THR A 23 -8.88 5.86 5.01
CA THR A 23 -10.14 6.50 4.56
C THR A 23 -10.95 7.14 5.71
N GLY A 24 -10.54 6.89 6.96
CA GLY A 24 -11.25 7.32 8.15
C GLY A 24 -12.67 6.77 8.22
N LYS A 25 -13.58 7.58 8.75
CA LYS A 25 -14.99 7.21 8.99
C LYS A 25 -15.80 6.91 7.71
N ILE A 26 -15.26 7.22 6.53
CA ILE A 26 -15.94 7.00 5.24
C ILE A 26 -16.15 5.50 5.03
N SER A 27 -15.08 4.69 5.15
CA SER A 27 -15.15 3.24 4.96
C SER A 27 -14.33 2.44 5.94
N TYR A 28 -13.68 3.07 6.93
CA TYR A 28 -12.83 2.41 7.92
C TYR A 28 -11.83 1.45 7.28
N THR A 29 -11.12 1.92 6.25
CA THR A 29 -10.21 1.11 5.43
C THR A 29 -8.85 1.77 5.34
N VAL A 30 -7.78 0.99 5.49
CA VAL A 30 -6.43 1.38 5.07
C VAL A 30 -6.20 0.87 3.65
N VAL A 31 -5.85 1.78 2.75
CA VAL A 31 -5.62 1.50 1.33
C VAL A 31 -4.16 1.73 0.99
N THR A 32 -3.50 0.74 0.40
CA THR A 32 -2.16 0.88 -0.17
C THR A 32 -2.22 0.70 -1.68
N HIS A 33 -1.69 1.67 -2.41
CA HIS A 33 -1.47 1.58 -3.84
C HIS A 33 0.01 1.47 -4.14
N LEU A 34 0.35 0.59 -5.07
CA LEU A 34 1.65 0.54 -5.73
C LEU A 34 1.47 1.07 -7.15
N TYR A 35 2.25 2.09 -7.48
CA TYR A 35 2.25 2.73 -8.79
C TYR A 35 3.55 2.46 -9.55
N PHE A 36 3.41 2.37 -10.86
CA PHE A 36 4.50 2.48 -11.81
C PHE A 36 4.13 3.51 -12.88
N LYS A 37 4.96 4.54 -13.05
CA LYS A 37 4.74 5.64 -14.02
C LYS A 37 3.31 6.23 -13.98
N GLY A 38 2.72 6.36 -12.79
CA GLY A 38 1.37 6.89 -12.59
C GLY A 38 0.23 5.86 -12.71
N THR A 39 0.52 4.64 -13.14
CA THR A 39 -0.47 3.55 -13.23
C THR A 39 -0.47 2.73 -11.94
N ILE A 40 -1.64 2.46 -11.37
CA ILE A 40 -1.80 1.53 -10.25
C ILE A 40 -1.58 0.11 -10.75
N ILE A 41 -0.57 -0.57 -10.22
CA ILE A 41 -0.27 -1.96 -10.55
C ILE A 41 -0.72 -2.92 -9.44
N ALA A 42 -0.83 -2.46 -8.20
CA ALA A 42 -1.38 -3.25 -7.10
C ALA A 42 -2.15 -2.38 -6.10
N THR A 43 -3.17 -2.97 -5.49
CA THR A 43 -3.97 -2.35 -4.44
C THR A 43 -4.16 -3.34 -3.31
N LYS A 44 -3.90 -2.91 -2.08
CA LYS A 44 -4.27 -3.63 -0.86
C LYS A 44 -5.26 -2.78 -0.09
N LYS A 45 -6.34 -3.40 0.37
CA LYS A 45 -7.34 -2.78 1.26
C LYS A 45 -7.46 -3.63 2.51
N THR A 46 -7.48 -2.99 3.67
CA THR A 46 -7.74 -3.66 4.94
C THR A 46 -8.79 -2.87 5.70
N TYR A 47 -9.94 -3.50 5.93
CA TYR A 47 -11.02 -2.95 6.73
C TYR A 47 -10.67 -3.10 8.21
N TYR A 48 -10.90 -2.04 8.99
CA TYR A 48 -10.66 -2.01 10.44
C TYR A 48 -11.93 -1.59 11.21
N GLY A 49 -13.10 -1.67 10.60
CA GLY A 49 -14.32 -1.19 11.22
C GLY A 49 -14.79 -1.97 12.45
N ASP A 50 -14.19 -3.12 12.75
CA ASP A 50 -14.42 -3.84 14.01
C ASP A 50 -13.81 -3.10 15.22
N ALA A 51 -12.81 -2.22 14.98
CA ALA A 51 -12.23 -1.35 16.00
C ALA A 51 -13.03 -0.05 16.22
N LYS A 52 -14.21 0.10 15.60
CA LYS A 52 -15.07 1.28 15.78
C LYS A 52 -15.39 1.49 17.26
N GLY A 53 -15.16 2.71 17.74
CA GLY A 53 -15.40 3.07 19.14
C GLY A 53 -14.30 2.65 20.11
N SER A 54 -13.27 1.92 19.66
CA SER A 54 -12.10 1.63 20.49
C SER A 54 -11.37 2.93 20.85
N PRO A 55 -10.97 3.12 22.12
CA PRO A 55 -10.09 4.23 22.51
C PRO A 55 -8.72 4.15 21.80
N GLU A 56 -8.31 2.95 21.37
CA GLU A 56 -7.04 2.70 20.69
C GLU A 56 -7.14 2.81 19.17
N LEU A 57 -8.30 3.19 18.62
CA LEU A 57 -8.53 3.22 17.17
C LEU A 57 -7.41 3.93 16.39
N LYS A 58 -6.89 5.05 16.93
CA LYS A 58 -5.78 5.77 16.30
C LYS A 58 -4.49 4.93 16.22
N ASN A 59 -4.15 4.22 17.28
CA ASN A 59 -2.94 3.38 17.30
C ASN A 59 -3.11 2.19 16.36
N ILE A 60 -4.28 1.53 16.37
CA ILE A 60 -4.62 0.43 15.47
C ILE A 60 -4.47 0.86 14.00
N VAL A 61 -5.03 2.01 13.63
CA VAL A 61 -4.93 2.49 12.24
C VAL A 61 -3.49 2.87 11.89
N LYS A 62 -2.74 3.48 12.81
CA LYS A 62 -1.31 3.80 12.60
C LYS A 62 -0.49 2.54 12.32
N ASP A 63 -0.61 1.54 13.18
CA ASP A 63 0.13 0.28 13.06
C ASP A 63 -0.27 -0.46 11.78
N LEU A 64 -1.54 -0.38 11.39
CA LEU A 64 -2.04 -0.95 10.14
C LEU A 64 -1.45 -0.24 8.91
N ILE A 65 -1.37 1.09 8.91
CA ILE A 65 -0.71 1.87 7.84
C ILE A 65 0.75 1.43 7.69
N GLU A 66 1.50 1.39 8.79
CA GLU A 66 2.92 1.03 8.78
C GLU A 66 3.14 -0.42 8.32
N THR A 67 2.36 -1.35 8.87
CA THR A 67 2.44 -2.79 8.56
C THR A 67 2.10 -3.06 7.10
N GLN A 68 1.00 -2.49 6.60
CA GLN A 68 0.56 -2.69 5.23
C GLN A 68 1.53 -2.08 4.22
N HIS A 69 2.06 -0.88 4.51
CA HIS A 69 3.07 -0.23 3.67
C HIS A 69 4.36 -1.05 3.60
N LYS A 70 4.89 -1.50 4.75
CA LYS A 70 6.09 -2.35 4.81
C LYS A 70 5.88 -3.67 4.09
N LYS A 71 4.68 -4.27 4.21
CA LYS A 71 4.36 -5.50 3.49
C LYS A 71 4.39 -5.30 1.98
N MET A 72 3.84 -4.21 1.44
CA MET A 72 3.91 -3.92 0.00
C MET A 72 5.36 -3.78 -0.50
N LEU A 73 6.23 -3.13 0.28
CA LEU A 73 7.67 -3.04 -0.02
C LEU A 73 8.34 -4.42 -0.06
N VAL A 74 8.06 -5.27 0.92
CA VAL A 74 8.63 -6.62 0.99
C VAL A 74 8.12 -7.49 -0.16
N ASP A 75 6.82 -7.44 -0.44
CA ASP A 75 6.21 -8.21 -1.53
C ASP A 75 6.78 -7.78 -2.90
N LEU A 76 6.99 -6.48 -3.12
CA LEU A 76 7.69 -5.96 -4.30
C LEU A 76 9.15 -6.45 -4.36
N LYS A 77 9.90 -6.31 -3.28
CA LYS A 77 11.32 -6.72 -3.22
C LYS A 77 11.51 -8.22 -3.46
N ASN A 78 10.56 -9.03 -3.00
CA ASN A 78 10.57 -10.49 -3.17
C ASN A 78 10.08 -10.94 -4.56
N GLY A 79 9.71 -10.00 -5.45
CA GLY A 79 9.25 -10.31 -6.81
C GLY A 79 7.84 -10.90 -6.88
N LEU A 80 7.03 -10.80 -5.81
CA LEU A 80 5.67 -11.35 -5.79
C LEU A 80 4.72 -10.65 -6.77
N LEU A 81 5.12 -9.48 -7.29
CA LEU A 81 4.37 -8.68 -8.24
C LEU A 81 4.97 -8.72 -9.65
N ASP A 82 6.02 -9.51 -9.88
CA ASP A 82 6.76 -9.54 -11.15
C ASP A 82 5.86 -9.90 -12.33
N GLU A 83 5.07 -10.96 -12.25
CA GLU A 83 4.19 -11.34 -13.37
C GLU A 83 3.21 -10.22 -13.72
N LYS A 84 2.63 -9.58 -12.70
CA LYS A 84 1.70 -8.46 -12.90
C LYS A 84 2.39 -7.21 -13.46
N ILE A 85 3.62 -6.94 -13.05
CA ILE A 85 4.42 -5.84 -13.60
C ILE A 85 4.80 -6.15 -15.06
N LYS A 86 5.15 -7.39 -15.42
CA LYS A 86 5.44 -7.78 -16.81
C LYS A 86 4.24 -7.54 -17.72
N GLU A 87 3.06 -7.96 -17.30
CA GLU A 87 1.80 -7.76 -18.03
C GLU A 87 1.49 -6.27 -18.25
N LEU A 88 1.65 -5.45 -17.21
CA LEU A 88 1.26 -4.03 -17.25
C LEU A 88 2.33 -3.11 -17.85
N CYS A 89 3.59 -3.55 -17.86
CA CYS A 89 4.73 -2.76 -18.33
C CYS A 89 5.31 -3.26 -19.66
N ASN A 90 4.57 -4.09 -20.42
CA ASN A 90 5.02 -4.70 -21.67
C ASN A 90 6.39 -5.41 -21.54
N GLY A 91 6.65 -6.08 -20.42
CA GLY A 91 7.90 -6.84 -20.20
C GLY A 91 9.13 -6.00 -19.81
N GLN A 92 8.96 -4.80 -19.24
CA GLN A 92 10.08 -3.94 -18.78
C GLN A 92 10.87 -4.45 -17.55
N ILE A 93 10.67 -5.69 -17.06
CA ILE A 93 11.35 -6.26 -15.87
C ILE A 93 11.73 -7.74 -15.99
#